data_AF-A0AA40LPJ9-F1
#
_entry.id   AF-A0AA40LPJ9-F1
#
_cell.length_a   1.000
_cell.length_b   1.000
_cell.length_c   1.000
_cell.angle_alpha   90.00
_cell.angle_beta   90.00
_cell.angle_gamma   90.00
#
_symmetry.space_group_name_H-M   'P 1'
#
loop_
_entity.id
_entity.type
_entity.pdbx_description
1 polymer ?
#
loop_
_entity_poly.entity_id
_entity_poly.type
_entity_poly.pdbx_seq_one_letter_code
_entity_poly.pdbx_strand_id
1 'polypeptide(L)'
;MEDNKRLDIEFKTTVIRFFKNFMEKADKFNETLEDMKKDQLEIKHTLTEIKNIIQRPKSRLEDCKNQLKDLEYKEAKDTPPEKQVEKRIQKVEDSVRSLWDNFKRTNIRIMGVSEEESEQDAENLFEEIMNENFPHLMKEIDLQVQEAYRTPNKRNLKRTTPRHIIIKMPRAKDKERILQAAREKQLVTYKGAPIRLSANFSTETMQARREWQEIFKVMNSRNLQPRLLYPAKLSFRIEGQIKSFTEKKKLKEFITTKPVLYEMLKEKANKFSETLKDMKKDQLEIKHTLTEIKNNMQRSNCRLEDRKNQVKDLKYEEAKNTQLEKQKEKRIQKYEDSVRSLWDNFKRTNIRIMGVPEEEREQDTENLFEEIMTENFPHLVKEIDL
;
A
#
# COMPACT_ATOMS: atom_id res chain seq x y z
N MET A 1 52.53 -53.48 -81.26
CA MET A 1 52.71 -52.05 -81.61
C MET A 1 51.42 -51.23 -81.45
N GLU A 2 50.23 -51.83 -81.52
CA GLU A 2 48.95 -51.10 -81.36
C GLU A 2 48.65 -50.66 -79.91
N ASP A 3 48.97 -51.48 -78.90
CA ASP A 3 48.69 -51.14 -77.49
C ASP A 3 49.45 -49.90 -76.99
N ASN A 4 50.69 -49.68 -77.45
CA ASN A 4 51.50 -48.53 -77.05
C ASN A 4 51.02 -47.20 -77.66
N LYS A 5 50.42 -47.24 -78.86
CA LYS A 5 49.76 -46.06 -79.47
C LYS A 5 48.44 -45.73 -78.78
N ARG A 6 47.70 -46.75 -78.33
CA ARG A 6 46.44 -46.57 -77.61
C ARG A 6 46.69 -45.92 -76.24
N LEU A 7 47.72 -46.38 -75.52
CA LEU A 7 48.13 -45.81 -74.24
C LEU A 7 48.56 -44.32 -74.35
N ASP A 8 49.29 -43.94 -75.41
CA ASP A 8 49.74 -42.55 -75.65
C ASP A 8 48.57 -41.61 -75.98
N ILE A 9 47.59 -42.08 -76.77
CA ILE A 9 46.36 -41.33 -77.05
C ILE A 9 45.54 -41.15 -75.78
N GLU A 10 45.44 -42.17 -74.94
CA GLU A 10 44.68 -42.12 -73.68
C GLU A 10 45.35 -41.17 -72.67
N PHE A 11 46.68 -41.18 -72.60
CA PHE A 11 47.46 -40.24 -71.80
C PHE A 11 47.29 -38.80 -72.28
N LYS A 12 47.49 -38.52 -73.57
CA LYS A 12 47.28 -37.18 -74.16
C LYS A 12 45.86 -36.66 -73.95
N THR A 13 44.86 -37.51 -74.15
CA THR A 13 43.46 -37.16 -73.91
C THR A 13 43.21 -36.79 -72.44
N THR A 14 43.82 -37.52 -71.51
CA THR A 14 43.68 -37.28 -70.07
C THR A 14 44.37 -35.98 -69.65
N VAL A 15 45.56 -35.70 -70.18
CA VAL A 15 46.29 -34.45 -69.95
C VAL A 15 45.51 -33.25 -70.48
N ILE A 16 44.99 -33.32 -71.71
CA ILE A 16 44.17 -32.24 -72.30
C ILE A 16 42.91 -31.99 -71.46
N ARG A 17 42.24 -33.06 -70.99
CA ARG A 17 41.07 -32.96 -70.11
C ARG A 17 41.42 -32.29 -68.76
N PHE A 18 42.58 -32.62 -68.20
CA PHE A 18 43.06 -32.00 -66.97
C PHE A 18 43.31 -30.50 -67.16
N PHE A 19 44.06 -30.12 -68.21
CA PHE A 19 44.33 -28.71 -68.51
C PHE A 19 43.05 -27.92 -68.79
N LYS A 20 42.09 -28.50 -69.51
CA LYS A 20 40.80 -27.85 -69.76
C LYS A 20 40.03 -27.59 -68.45
N ASN A 21 39.96 -28.57 -67.56
CA ASN A 21 39.32 -28.42 -66.24
C ASN A 21 40.08 -27.41 -65.35
N PHE A 22 41.41 -27.40 -65.43
CA PHE A 22 42.23 -26.42 -64.70
C PHE A 22 41.97 -24.99 -65.19
N MET A 23 41.96 -24.77 -66.51
CA MET A 23 41.68 -23.46 -67.11
C MET A 23 40.25 -22.99 -66.77
N GLU A 24 39.25 -23.86 -66.88
CA GLU A 24 37.87 -23.55 -66.49
C GLU A 24 37.75 -23.18 -64.99
N LYS A 25 38.55 -23.78 -64.11
CA LYS A 25 38.61 -23.39 -62.69
C LYS A 25 39.34 -22.06 -62.50
N ALA A 26 40.40 -21.80 -63.26
CA ALA A 26 41.14 -20.54 -63.20
C ALA A 26 40.29 -19.35 -63.67
N ASP A 27 39.48 -19.53 -64.72
CA ASP A 27 38.56 -18.50 -65.20
C ASP A 27 37.47 -18.19 -64.16
N LYS A 28 36.86 -19.23 -63.55
CA LYS A 28 35.91 -19.05 -62.43
C LYS A 28 36.54 -18.37 -61.21
N PHE A 29 37.81 -18.66 -60.93
CA PHE A 29 38.56 -17.99 -59.86
C PHE A 29 38.78 -16.50 -60.17
N ASN A 30 39.08 -16.16 -61.42
CA ASN A 30 39.26 -14.76 -61.81
C ASN A 30 37.93 -13.98 -61.77
N GLU A 31 36.82 -14.57 -62.22
CA GLU A 31 35.48 -13.95 -62.11
C GLU A 31 35.13 -13.65 -60.64
N THR A 32 35.30 -14.63 -59.75
CA THR A 32 35.06 -14.42 -58.31
C THR A 32 36.00 -13.38 -57.69
N LEU A 33 37.23 -13.27 -58.18
CA LEU A 33 38.18 -12.26 -57.70
C LEU A 33 37.79 -10.84 -58.12
N GLU A 34 37.24 -10.66 -59.32
CA GLU A 34 36.71 -9.36 -59.77
C GLU A 34 35.44 -8.97 -59.01
N ASP A 35 34.53 -9.91 -58.75
CA ASP A 35 33.35 -9.67 -57.91
C ASP A 35 33.76 -9.25 -56.49
N MET A 36 34.75 -9.93 -55.89
CA MET A 36 35.31 -9.55 -54.58
C MET A 36 35.93 -8.15 -54.55
N LYS A 37 36.59 -7.72 -55.63
CA LYS A 37 37.14 -6.35 -55.72
C LYS A 37 36.03 -5.30 -55.79
N LYS A 38 34.95 -5.59 -56.51
CA LYS A 38 33.77 -4.73 -56.60
C LYS A 38 33.11 -4.59 -55.23
N ASP A 39 32.89 -5.70 -54.53
CA ASP A 39 32.35 -5.70 -53.16
C ASP A 39 33.24 -4.88 -52.20
N GLN A 40 34.57 -5.01 -52.30
CA GLN A 40 35.48 -4.18 -51.50
C GLN A 40 35.35 -2.68 -51.77
N LEU A 41 35.08 -2.28 -53.01
CA LEU A 41 34.90 -0.87 -53.36
C LEU A 41 33.59 -0.33 -52.75
N GLU A 42 32.51 -1.10 -52.82
CA GLU A 42 31.22 -0.76 -52.20
C GLU A 42 31.33 -0.69 -50.67
N ILE A 43 32.06 -1.62 -50.04
CA ILE A 43 32.36 -1.59 -48.61
C ILE A 43 33.14 -0.31 -48.23
N LYS A 44 34.13 0.11 -49.02
CA LYS A 44 34.87 1.36 -48.76
C LYS A 44 33.98 2.60 -48.86
N HIS A 45 33.08 2.64 -49.84
CA HIS A 45 32.14 3.74 -50.01
C HIS A 45 31.21 3.85 -48.78
N THR A 46 30.56 2.74 -48.40
CA THR A 46 29.67 2.69 -47.23
C THR A 46 30.39 3.03 -45.92
N LEU A 47 31.63 2.58 -45.73
CA LEU A 47 32.45 2.97 -44.57
C LEU A 47 32.70 4.49 -44.51
N THR A 48 32.89 5.12 -45.66
CA THR A 48 33.12 6.57 -45.75
C THR A 48 31.85 7.35 -45.43
N GLU A 49 30.70 6.89 -45.93
CA GLU A 49 29.39 7.46 -45.59
C GLU A 49 29.09 7.33 -44.10
N ILE A 50 29.31 6.14 -43.51
CA ILE A 50 29.15 5.90 -42.07
C ILE A 50 30.05 6.84 -41.27
N LYS A 51 31.32 7.02 -41.67
CA LYS A 51 32.24 7.95 -41.02
C LYS A 51 31.71 9.39 -41.02
N ASN A 52 31.16 9.84 -42.15
CA ASN A 52 30.59 11.18 -42.28
C ASN A 52 29.32 11.34 -41.44
N ILE A 53 28.46 10.31 -41.42
CA ILE A 53 27.25 10.25 -40.59
C ILE A 53 27.60 10.31 -39.10
N ILE A 54 28.72 9.72 -38.66
CA ILE A 54 29.16 9.75 -37.25
C ILE A 54 29.82 11.08 -36.89
N GLN A 55 30.59 11.67 -37.81
CA GLN A 55 31.36 12.89 -37.52
C GLN A 55 30.47 14.12 -37.30
N ARG A 56 29.35 14.25 -38.04
CA ARG A 56 28.43 15.40 -37.94
C ARG A 56 27.73 15.50 -36.57
N PRO A 57 27.13 14.43 -36.02
CA PRO A 57 26.58 14.42 -34.67
C PRO A 57 27.66 14.68 -33.61
N LYS A 58 28.89 14.18 -33.81
CA LYS A 58 30.00 14.38 -32.87
C LYS A 58 30.36 15.86 -32.70
N SER A 59 30.45 16.62 -33.79
CA SER A 59 30.72 18.06 -33.71
C SER A 59 29.55 18.82 -33.07
N ARG A 60 28.30 18.50 -33.46
CA ARG A 60 27.10 19.11 -32.85
C ARG A 60 26.99 18.84 -31.36
N LEU A 61 27.37 17.64 -30.91
CA LEU A 61 27.38 17.29 -29.49
C LEU A 61 28.38 18.16 -28.72
N GLU A 62 29.55 18.43 -29.30
CA GLU A 62 30.56 19.27 -28.66
C GLU A 62 30.11 20.73 -28.60
N ASP A 63 29.46 21.24 -29.65
CA ASP A 63 28.84 22.56 -29.65
C ASP A 63 27.74 22.67 -28.57
N CYS A 64 26.86 21.67 -28.46
CA CYS A 64 25.82 21.63 -27.43
C CYS A 64 26.40 21.59 -26.01
N LYS A 65 27.49 20.85 -25.77
CA LYS A 65 28.17 20.84 -24.47
C LYS A 65 28.72 22.21 -24.09
N ASN A 66 29.31 22.92 -25.04
CA ASN A 66 29.84 24.26 -24.79
C ASN A 66 28.73 25.25 -24.48
N GLN A 67 27.62 25.21 -25.24
CA GLN A 67 26.43 26.02 -24.95
C GLN A 67 25.84 25.70 -23.58
N LEU A 68 25.82 24.43 -23.16
CA LEU A 68 25.34 24.02 -21.84
C LEU A 68 26.18 24.65 -20.73
N LYS A 69 27.52 24.62 -20.84
CA LYS A 69 28.42 25.25 -19.87
C LYS A 69 28.20 26.77 -19.77
N ASP A 70 27.98 27.43 -20.89
CA ASP A 70 27.72 28.88 -20.92
C ASP A 70 26.37 29.21 -20.26
N LEU A 71 25.35 28.36 -20.46
CA LEU A 71 24.05 28.50 -19.80
C LEU A 71 24.15 28.24 -18.29
N GLU A 72 24.86 27.20 -17.87
CA GLU A 72 25.14 26.91 -16.45
C GLU A 72 25.86 28.07 -15.76
N TYR A 73 26.85 28.68 -16.44
CA TYR A 73 27.56 29.85 -15.93
C TYR A 73 26.65 31.09 -15.80
N LYS A 74 25.77 31.32 -16.78
CA LYS A 74 24.78 32.42 -16.72
C LYS A 74 23.74 32.20 -15.64
N GLU A 75 23.20 30.99 -15.50
CA GLU A 75 22.24 30.63 -14.46
C GLU A 75 22.83 30.80 -13.05
N ALA A 76 24.07 30.38 -12.84
CA ALA A 76 24.79 30.57 -11.58
C ALA A 76 25.11 32.04 -11.25
N LYS A 77 25.25 32.90 -12.28
CA LYS A 77 25.53 34.33 -12.12
C LYS A 77 24.27 35.15 -11.86
N ASP A 78 23.16 34.83 -12.52
CA ASP A 78 21.91 35.60 -12.46
C ASP A 78 20.99 35.14 -11.32
N THR A 79 21.17 33.93 -10.80
CA THR A 79 20.44 33.41 -9.65
C THR A 79 21.19 33.73 -8.35
N PRO A 80 20.64 34.54 -7.42
CA PRO A 80 21.23 34.65 -6.10
C PRO A 80 21.28 33.25 -5.48
N PRO A 81 22.36 32.87 -4.77
CA PRO A 81 22.46 31.54 -4.17
C PRO A 81 21.20 31.29 -3.33
N GLU A 82 20.57 30.12 -3.44
CA GLU A 82 19.28 29.80 -2.82
C GLU A 82 19.24 30.22 -1.33
N LYS A 83 20.35 30.02 -0.62
CA LYS A 83 20.54 30.45 0.78
C LYS A 83 20.32 31.95 1.02
N GLN A 84 20.59 32.82 0.06
CA GLN A 84 20.35 34.27 0.15
C GLN A 84 18.87 34.60 -0.08
N VAL A 85 18.21 33.94 -1.02
CA VAL A 85 16.76 34.09 -1.25
C VAL A 85 16.00 33.60 -0.02
N GLU A 86 16.37 32.44 0.51
CA GLU A 86 15.79 31.86 1.71
C GLU A 86 15.94 32.79 2.93
N LYS A 87 17.13 33.37 3.13
CA LYS A 87 17.36 34.39 4.17
C LYS A 87 16.48 35.63 4.00
N ARG A 88 16.26 36.09 2.76
CA ARG A 88 15.38 37.25 2.48
C ARG A 88 13.92 36.92 2.75
N ILE A 89 13.45 35.76 2.31
CA ILE A 89 12.09 35.26 2.57
C ILE A 89 11.88 35.15 4.08
N GLN A 90 12.80 34.50 4.81
CA GLN A 90 12.72 34.37 6.26
C GLN A 90 12.64 35.75 6.94
N LYS A 91 13.46 36.71 6.51
CA LYS A 91 13.42 38.08 7.05
C LYS A 91 12.08 38.78 6.79
N VAL A 92 11.50 38.59 5.61
CA VAL A 92 10.19 39.16 5.26
C VAL A 92 9.08 38.50 6.08
N GLU A 93 9.08 37.17 6.21
CA GLU A 93 8.12 36.44 7.02
C GLU A 93 8.17 36.86 8.50
N ASP A 94 9.38 36.98 9.06
CA ASP A 94 9.57 37.47 10.43
C ASP A 94 9.08 38.91 10.59
N SER A 95 9.28 39.75 9.57
CA SER A 95 8.79 41.13 9.56
C SER A 95 7.26 41.16 9.56
N VAL A 96 6.61 40.42 8.66
CA VAL A 96 5.14 40.30 8.58
C VAL A 96 4.57 39.77 9.88
N ARG A 97 5.17 38.73 10.45
CA ARG A 97 4.78 38.17 11.75
C ARG A 97 4.85 39.21 12.86
N SER A 98 5.96 39.96 12.93
CA SER A 98 6.14 41.01 13.94
C SER A 98 5.13 42.14 13.81
N LEU A 99 4.79 42.55 12.58
CA LEU A 99 3.79 43.58 12.30
C LEU A 99 2.38 43.11 12.70
N TRP A 100 2.02 41.87 12.35
CA TRP A 100 0.74 41.28 12.73
C TRP A 100 0.58 41.12 14.23
N ASP A 101 1.63 40.65 14.90
CA ASP A 101 1.63 40.56 16.35
C ASP A 101 1.50 41.96 16.96
N ASN A 102 2.27 42.95 16.49
CA ASN A 102 2.16 44.34 16.95
C ASN A 102 0.74 44.90 16.80
N PHE A 103 0.09 44.66 15.66
CA PHE A 103 -1.30 45.06 15.43
C PHE A 103 -2.27 44.37 16.40
N LYS A 104 -2.04 43.09 16.71
CA LYS A 104 -2.86 42.30 17.65
C LYS A 104 -2.44 42.48 19.12
N ARG A 105 -1.38 43.24 19.39
CA ARG A 105 -0.76 43.35 20.72
C ARG A 105 -1.75 43.85 21.74
N THR A 106 -2.68 44.72 21.36
CA THR A 106 -3.71 45.28 22.24
C THR A 106 -5.04 44.51 22.20
N ASN A 107 -5.14 43.45 21.40
CA ASN A 107 -6.40 42.75 21.17
C ASN A 107 -6.61 41.60 22.18
N ILE A 108 -7.78 41.56 22.81
CA ILE A 108 -8.29 40.47 23.63
C ILE A 108 -9.25 39.65 22.78
N ARG A 109 -9.24 38.32 22.95
CA ARG A 109 -10.14 37.38 22.30
C ARG A 109 -11.01 36.72 23.35
N ILE A 110 -12.33 36.85 23.19
CA ILE A 110 -13.36 36.25 24.02
C ILE A 110 -13.96 35.05 23.28
N MET A 111 -14.11 33.93 23.97
CA MET A 111 -14.68 32.70 23.45
C MET A 111 -15.80 32.21 24.37
N GLY A 112 -16.85 31.61 23.80
CA GLY A 112 -17.98 31.03 24.55
C GLY A 112 -19.22 31.92 24.66
N VAL A 113 -19.24 33.09 24.00
CA VAL A 113 -20.39 34.01 24.02
C VAL A 113 -21.40 33.62 22.94
N SER A 114 -22.68 33.46 23.30
CA SER A 114 -23.79 33.08 22.39
C SER A 114 -23.92 34.02 21.18
N GLU A 115 -24.43 33.53 20.05
CA GLU A 115 -24.66 34.32 18.81
C GLU A 115 -25.97 35.14 18.82
N GLU A 116 -26.83 34.94 19.83
CA GLU A 116 -28.14 35.61 19.92
C GLU A 116 -28.03 37.08 20.31
N GLU A 117 -26.89 37.50 20.86
CA GLU A 117 -26.61 38.89 21.21
C GLU A 117 -26.05 39.66 20.00
N SER A 118 -26.60 40.86 19.77
CA SER A 118 -26.35 41.67 18.59
C SER A 118 -24.86 42.02 18.43
N GLU A 119 -24.38 42.13 17.17
CA GLU A 119 -22.99 42.51 16.88
C GLU A 119 -22.67 43.97 17.25
N GLN A 120 -23.70 44.83 17.41
CA GLN A 120 -23.55 46.25 17.77
C GLN A 120 -23.28 46.47 19.27
N ASP A 121 -23.44 45.45 20.11
CA ASP A 121 -23.30 45.55 21.57
C ASP A 121 -22.00 44.95 22.11
N ALA A 122 -21.00 44.68 21.26
CA ALA A 122 -19.77 44.01 21.71
C ALA A 122 -18.95 44.83 22.74
N GLU A 123 -19.10 46.15 22.75
CA GLU A 123 -18.49 47.05 23.75
C GLU A 123 -19.25 46.94 25.08
N ASN A 124 -20.58 47.10 25.07
CA ASN A 124 -21.45 46.92 26.23
C ASN A 124 -21.26 45.54 26.87
N LEU A 125 -21.17 44.50 26.04
CA LEU A 125 -20.90 43.13 26.47
C LEU A 125 -19.57 43.01 27.21
N PHE A 126 -18.52 43.68 26.74
CA PHE A 126 -17.24 43.66 27.41
C PHE A 126 -17.31 44.36 28.77
N GLU A 127 -18.02 45.48 28.85
CA GLU A 127 -18.27 46.18 30.13
C GLU A 127 -19.05 45.31 31.12
N GLU A 128 -20.10 44.60 30.66
CA GLU A 128 -20.85 43.64 31.48
C GLU A 128 -19.95 42.53 32.03
N ILE A 129 -19.11 41.93 31.18
CA ILE A 129 -18.13 40.91 31.60
C ILE A 129 -17.17 41.48 32.65
N MET A 130 -16.67 42.70 32.42
CA MET A 130 -15.72 43.34 33.33
C MET A 130 -16.37 43.69 34.67
N ASN A 131 -17.62 44.14 34.69
CA ASN A 131 -18.38 44.41 35.92
C ASN A 131 -18.71 43.14 36.70
N GLU A 132 -19.16 42.09 36.00
CA GLU A 132 -19.47 40.78 36.61
C GLU A 132 -18.22 40.15 37.23
N ASN A 133 -17.06 40.29 36.57
CA ASN A 133 -15.87 39.53 36.95
C ASN A 133 -14.78 40.29 37.69
N PHE A 134 -14.57 41.55 37.34
CA PHE A 134 -13.43 42.37 37.78
C PHE A 134 -13.85 43.81 38.14
N PRO A 135 -14.81 44.00 39.06
CA PRO A 135 -15.34 45.33 39.38
C PRO A 135 -14.28 46.26 40.00
N HIS A 136 -13.22 45.71 40.59
CA HIS A 136 -12.08 46.50 41.09
C HIS A 136 -11.24 47.08 39.95
N LEU A 137 -11.02 46.33 38.85
CA LEU A 137 -10.28 46.83 37.70
C LEU A 137 -11.00 47.96 36.98
N MET A 138 -12.34 47.92 36.94
CA MET A 138 -13.18 49.01 36.40
C MET A 138 -13.02 50.32 37.17
N LYS A 139 -12.68 50.28 38.46
CA LYS A 139 -12.46 51.49 39.28
C LYS A 139 -11.03 52.03 39.14
N GLU A 140 -10.06 51.16 38.90
CA GLU A 140 -8.64 51.53 38.82
C GLU A 140 -8.19 51.94 37.42
N ILE A 141 -8.87 51.45 36.38
CA ILE A 141 -8.53 51.66 34.98
C ILE A 141 -9.71 52.35 34.33
N ASP A 142 -9.47 53.50 33.70
CA ASP A 142 -10.44 54.11 32.76
C ASP A 142 -10.54 53.21 31.52
N LEU A 143 -11.40 52.19 31.60
CA LEU A 143 -11.51 51.14 30.61
C LEU A 143 -12.26 51.66 29.38
N GLN A 144 -11.49 52.18 28.43
CA GLN A 144 -11.98 52.55 27.11
C GLN A 144 -11.71 51.40 26.14
N VAL A 145 -12.72 51.02 25.36
CA VAL A 145 -12.57 50.09 24.23
C VAL A 145 -12.36 50.92 22.97
N GLN A 146 -11.40 50.52 22.13
CA GLN A 146 -11.17 51.20 20.85
C GLN A 146 -12.10 50.68 19.76
N GLU A 147 -12.22 49.35 19.67
CA GLU A 147 -13.06 48.64 18.71
C GLU A 147 -13.47 47.30 19.32
N ALA A 148 -14.69 46.87 19.09
CA ALA A 148 -15.16 45.52 19.42
C ALA A 148 -15.90 44.91 18.25
N TYR A 149 -15.56 43.67 17.87
CA TYR A 149 -16.22 43.00 16.73
C TYR A 149 -16.13 41.47 16.80
N ARG A 150 -17.07 40.78 16.14
CA ARG A 150 -17.02 39.31 15.98
C ARG A 150 -16.14 38.89 14.82
N THR A 151 -15.37 37.81 15.00
CA THR A 151 -14.54 37.24 13.94
C THR A 151 -14.82 35.74 13.74
N PRO A 152 -15.03 35.30 12.47
CA PRO A 152 -15.11 36.07 11.23
C PRO A 152 -16.39 36.93 11.10
N ASN A 153 -16.38 37.99 10.28
CA ASN A 153 -17.55 38.87 10.11
C ASN A 153 -18.78 38.14 9.56
N LYS A 154 -18.59 37.12 8.71
CA LYS A 154 -19.68 36.30 8.19
C LYS A 154 -19.94 35.11 9.09
N ARG A 155 -21.19 34.97 9.57
CA ARG A 155 -21.64 33.78 10.29
C ARG A 155 -21.67 32.57 9.35
N ASN A 156 -21.06 31.46 9.76
CA ASN A 156 -21.12 30.19 9.04
C ASN A 156 -22.12 29.26 9.73
N LEU A 157 -23.27 29.02 9.09
CA LEU A 157 -24.35 28.18 9.63
C LEU A 157 -23.95 26.72 9.88
N LYS A 158 -22.86 26.23 9.26
CA LYS A 158 -22.34 24.87 9.49
C LYS A 158 -21.52 24.74 10.76
N ARG A 159 -21.11 25.84 11.40
CA ARG A 159 -20.36 25.82 12.66
C ARG A 159 -21.32 25.89 13.83
N THR A 160 -21.25 24.90 14.71
CA THR A 160 -22.02 24.84 15.95
C THR A 160 -21.44 25.67 17.08
N THR A 161 -20.14 25.99 17.02
CA THR A 161 -19.46 26.84 18.02
C THR A 161 -19.70 28.32 17.73
N PRO A 162 -20.01 29.14 18.75
CA PRO A 162 -20.11 30.59 18.57
C PRO A 162 -18.80 31.21 18.07
N ARG A 163 -18.92 32.29 17.28
CA ARG A 163 -17.78 33.10 16.84
C ARG A 163 -17.11 33.77 18.03
N HIS A 164 -15.83 34.07 17.85
CA HIS A 164 -15.06 34.76 18.87
C HIS A 164 -15.24 36.26 18.74
N ILE A 165 -15.19 36.96 19.86
CA ILE A 165 -15.22 38.42 19.91
C ILE A 165 -13.79 38.92 20.07
N ILE A 166 -13.41 39.92 19.30
CA ILE A 166 -12.14 40.63 19.40
C ILE A 166 -12.43 42.01 19.99
N ILE A 167 -11.80 42.30 21.13
CA ILE A 167 -11.82 43.61 21.78
C ILE A 167 -10.44 44.23 21.61
N LYS A 168 -10.37 45.40 20.99
CA LYS A 168 -9.13 46.16 20.80
C LYS A 168 -9.02 47.20 21.91
N MET A 169 -8.01 47.05 22.75
CA MET A 169 -7.73 48.02 23.81
C MET A 169 -6.87 49.18 23.26
N PRO A 170 -7.02 50.40 23.78
CA PRO A 170 -6.15 51.52 23.42
C PRO A 170 -4.71 51.33 23.94
N ARG A 171 -4.54 50.63 25.08
CA ARG A 171 -3.23 50.41 25.71
C ARG A 171 -2.97 48.93 25.94
N ALA A 172 -1.77 48.47 25.58
CA ALA A 172 -1.35 47.09 25.80
C ALA A 172 -1.24 46.71 27.28
N LYS A 173 -0.93 47.69 28.14
CA LYS A 173 -0.83 47.50 29.60
C LYS A 173 -2.18 47.07 30.19
N ASP A 174 -3.26 47.71 29.77
CA ASP A 174 -4.60 47.44 30.30
C ASP A 174 -5.06 46.03 29.89
N LYS A 175 -4.82 45.64 28.64
CA LYS A 175 -5.00 44.25 28.19
C LYS A 175 -4.23 43.25 29.07
N GLU A 176 -2.95 43.53 29.37
CA GLU A 176 -2.14 42.61 30.17
C GLU A 176 -2.68 42.44 31.59
N ARG A 177 -3.15 43.53 32.22
CA ARG A 177 -3.79 43.50 33.55
C ARG A 177 -5.08 42.68 33.53
N ILE A 178 -5.94 42.88 32.53
CA ILE A 178 -7.20 42.14 32.38
C ILE A 178 -6.93 40.64 32.18
N LEU A 179 -6.01 40.29 31.27
CA LEU A 179 -5.65 38.89 31.04
C LEU A 179 -4.95 38.25 32.24
N GLN A 180 -4.26 39.03 33.06
CA GLN A 180 -3.67 38.54 34.32
C GLN A 180 -4.77 38.25 35.34
N ALA A 181 -5.67 39.19 35.60
CA ALA A 181 -6.79 39.00 36.52
C ALA A 181 -7.68 37.82 36.09
N ALA A 182 -7.91 37.65 34.78
CA ALA A 182 -8.64 36.50 34.25
C ALA A 182 -7.94 35.15 34.53
N ARG A 183 -6.61 35.10 34.50
CA ARG A 183 -5.85 33.88 34.86
C ARG A 183 -5.88 33.60 36.35
N GLU A 184 -5.82 34.65 37.18
CA GLU A 184 -5.86 34.53 38.63
C GLU A 184 -7.24 34.07 39.11
N LYS A 185 -8.31 34.58 38.50
CA LYS A 185 -9.69 34.17 38.78
C LYS A 185 -10.02 32.75 38.28
N GLN A 186 -9.35 32.29 37.22
CA GLN A 186 -9.54 31.00 36.53
C GLN A 186 -10.91 30.80 35.85
N LEU A 187 -12.01 31.07 36.55
CA LEU A 187 -13.38 30.99 36.02
C LEU A 187 -13.92 32.40 35.76
N VAL A 188 -14.10 32.72 34.48
CA VAL A 188 -14.73 33.96 34.02
C VAL A 188 -16.11 33.59 33.47
N THR A 189 -17.15 34.29 33.92
CA THR A 189 -18.53 34.05 33.50
C THR A 189 -19.13 35.24 32.79
N TYR A 190 -20.19 35.02 32.04
CA TYR A 190 -21.02 36.05 31.48
C TYR A 190 -22.46 35.57 31.50
N LYS A 191 -23.34 36.28 32.22
CA LYS A 191 -24.75 35.87 32.44
C LYS A 191 -24.85 34.42 32.95
N GLY A 192 -23.93 34.04 33.82
CA GLY A 192 -23.84 32.70 34.41
C GLY A 192 -23.19 31.62 33.51
N ALA A 193 -22.89 31.90 32.24
CA ALA A 193 -22.21 30.97 31.35
C ALA A 193 -20.67 31.14 31.40
N PRO A 194 -19.88 30.05 31.40
CA PRO A 194 -18.42 30.15 31.42
C PRO A 194 -17.88 30.64 30.07
N ILE A 195 -17.01 31.65 30.13
CA ILE A 195 -16.33 32.22 28.98
C ILE A 195 -14.81 32.20 29.15
N ARG A 196 -14.08 32.36 28.04
CA ARG A 196 -12.61 32.36 28.06
C ARG A 196 -12.03 33.62 27.43
N LEU A 197 -11.31 34.38 28.24
CA LEU A 197 -10.50 35.51 27.80
C LEU A 197 -9.08 35.05 27.46
N SER A 198 -8.58 35.47 26.31
CA SER A 198 -7.24 35.10 25.82
C SER A 198 -6.60 36.25 25.03
N ALA A 199 -5.28 36.22 24.89
CA ALA A 199 -4.59 37.15 23.99
C ALA A 199 -4.82 36.72 22.53
N ASN A 200 -5.06 37.70 21.65
CA ASN A 200 -5.08 37.47 20.21
C ASN A 200 -3.64 37.46 19.67
N PHE A 201 -3.25 36.41 18.96
CA PHE A 201 -1.91 36.24 18.37
C PHE A 201 -2.03 35.95 16.86
N SER A 202 -0.94 36.11 16.12
CA SER A 202 -0.81 35.50 14.79
C SER A 202 -0.84 33.96 14.88
N THR A 203 -1.12 33.31 13.75
CA THR A 203 -1.12 31.85 13.63
C THR A 203 0.25 31.27 13.95
N GLU A 204 1.29 31.91 13.45
CA GLU A 204 2.69 31.53 13.61
C GLU A 204 3.10 31.65 15.08
N THR A 205 2.71 32.74 15.75
CA THR A 205 3.00 32.94 17.18
C THR A 205 2.21 31.98 18.07
N MET A 206 0.96 31.65 17.73
CA MET A 206 0.24 30.57 18.41
C MET A 206 0.94 29.23 18.27
N GLN A 207 1.45 28.90 17.08
CA GLN A 207 2.19 27.66 16.83
C GLN A 207 3.50 27.63 17.63
N ALA A 208 4.29 28.71 17.59
CA ALA A 208 5.50 28.83 18.39
C ALA A 208 5.22 28.68 19.91
N ARG A 209 4.09 29.23 20.40
CA ARG A 209 3.67 29.03 21.80
C ARG A 209 3.24 27.59 22.11
N ARG A 210 2.60 26.88 21.18
CA ARG A 210 2.24 25.45 21.32
C ARG A 210 3.50 24.60 21.44
N GLU A 211 4.47 24.91 20.61
CA GLU A 211 5.77 24.29 20.60
C GLU A 211 6.53 24.42 21.93
N TRP A 212 6.30 25.51 22.68
CA TRP A 212 6.84 25.68 24.03
C TRP A 212 6.06 24.91 25.11
N GLN A 213 4.85 24.41 24.86
CA GLN A 213 3.98 23.84 25.91
C GLN A 213 4.57 22.61 26.59
N GLU A 214 5.16 21.70 25.83
CA GLU A 214 5.77 20.50 26.40
C GLU A 214 6.96 20.85 27.30
N ILE A 215 7.82 21.75 26.81
CA ILE A 215 8.97 22.27 27.55
C ILE A 215 8.49 23.02 28.80
N PHE A 216 7.44 23.83 28.69
CA PHE A 216 6.84 24.57 29.79
C PHE A 216 6.34 23.62 30.89
N LYS A 217 5.64 22.55 30.52
CA LYS A 217 5.17 21.52 31.47
C LYS A 217 6.34 20.86 32.23
N VAL A 218 7.41 20.51 31.50
CA VAL A 218 8.61 19.90 32.11
C VAL A 218 9.30 20.89 33.05
N MET A 219 9.52 22.14 32.63
CA MET A 219 10.13 23.17 33.47
C MET A 219 9.30 23.49 34.72
N ASN A 220 7.97 23.47 34.59
CA ASN A 220 7.07 23.70 35.72
C ASN A 220 7.17 22.57 36.75
N SER A 221 7.28 21.31 36.30
CA SER A 221 7.50 20.16 37.20
C SER A 221 8.85 20.16 37.93
N ARG A 222 9.79 21.01 37.50
CA ARG A 222 11.12 21.18 38.10
C ARG A 222 11.27 22.48 38.88
N ASN A 223 10.16 23.18 39.18
CA ASN A 223 10.15 24.44 39.94
C ASN A 223 10.98 25.59 39.33
N LEU A 224 11.22 25.58 38.01
CA LEU A 224 11.97 26.64 37.30
C LEU A 224 11.15 27.93 37.06
N GLN A 225 9.90 27.96 37.54
CA GLN A 225 8.97 29.08 37.39
C GLN A 225 8.89 29.63 35.95
N PRO A 226 8.59 28.77 34.96
CA PRO A 226 8.58 29.20 33.57
C PRO A 226 7.45 30.23 33.32
N ARG A 227 7.74 31.22 32.47
CA ARG A 227 6.81 32.26 32.02
C ARG A 227 6.90 32.37 30.50
N LEU A 228 5.74 32.40 29.83
CA LEU A 228 5.67 32.54 28.38
C LEU A 228 5.29 33.98 27.99
N LEU A 229 6.31 34.78 27.72
CA LEU A 229 6.21 36.20 27.41
C LEU A 229 5.83 36.45 25.94
N TYR A 230 5.38 37.67 25.67
CA TYR A 230 5.04 38.13 24.33
C TYR A 230 6.27 38.27 23.42
N PRO A 231 6.19 37.92 22.12
CA PRO A 231 5.08 37.22 21.44
C PRO A 231 5.10 35.72 21.72
N ALA A 232 6.27 35.07 21.72
CA ALA A 232 6.46 33.65 22.05
C ALA A 232 7.85 33.40 22.68
N LYS A 233 8.17 34.12 23.77
CA LYS A 233 9.46 34.01 24.46
C LYS A 233 9.32 33.17 25.73
N LEU A 234 10.05 32.07 25.82
CA LEU A 234 10.10 31.26 27.04
C LEU A 234 11.12 31.87 28.00
N SER A 235 10.67 32.19 29.21
CA SER A 235 11.50 32.72 30.28
C SER A 235 11.43 31.80 31.49
N PHE A 236 12.52 31.62 32.23
CA PHE A 236 12.52 30.85 33.47
C PHE A 236 13.67 31.31 34.37
N ARG A 237 13.55 31.01 35.67
CA ARG A 237 14.56 31.36 36.67
C ARG A 237 15.50 30.17 36.85
N ILE A 238 16.79 30.41 36.74
CA ILE A 238 17.86 29.44 37.01
C ILE A 238 19.02 30.14 37.71
N GLU A 239 19.52 29.57 38.80
CA GLU A 239 20.65 30.14 39.57
C GLU A 239 20.44 31.63 39.94
N GLY A 240 19.21 31.99 40.34
CA GLY A 240 18.86 33.38 40.68
C GLY A 240 18.69 34.35 39.51
N GLN A 241 19.05 33.95 38.27
CA GLN A 241 18.90 34.79 37.08
C GLN A 241 17.68 34.39 36.24
N ILE A 242 17.02 35.39 35.66
CA ILE A 242 15.96 35.17 34.68
C ILE A 242 16.60 35.07 33.29
N LYS A 243 16.45 33.93 32.62
CA LYS A 243 16.87 33.74 31.23
C LYS A 243 15.64 33.70 30.33
N SER A 244 15.78 34.20 29.11
CA SER A 244 14.68 34.32 28.15
C SER A 244 15.13 33.92 26.75
N PHE A 245 14.33 33.10 26.08
CA PHE A 245 14.65 32.51 24.78
C PHE A 245 13.49 32.71 23.81
N THR A 246 13.80 33.20 22.61
CA THR A 246 12.85 33.30 21.48
C THR A 246 12.74 31.99 20.72
N GLU A 247 13.86 31.27 20.57
CA GLU A 247 13.99 30.10 19.73
C GLU A 247 14.42 28.88 20.54
N LYS A 248 13.86 27.71 20.19
CA LYS A 248 14.25 26.43 20.79
C LYS A 248 15.73 26.10 20.58
N LYS A 249 16.31 26.50 19.43
CA LYS A 249 17.72 26.25 19.12
C LYS A 249 18.66 26.89 20.16
N LYS A 250 18.42 28.18 20.47
CA LYS A 250 19.18 28.92 21.49
C LYS A 250 18.99 28.35 22.89
N LEU A 251 17.78 27.88 23.22
CA LEU A 251 17.56 27.15 24.46
C LEU A 251 18.36 25.85 24.49
N LYS A 252 18.39 25.08 23.40
CA LYS A 252 19.14 23.82 23.30
C LYS A 252 20.64 24.06 23.52
N GLU A 253 21.21 25.08 22.87
CA GLU A 253 22.61 25.51 23.05
C GLU A 253 22.90 25.91 24.51
N PHE A 254 21.97 26.63 25.15
CA PHE A 254 22.08 26.98 26.56
C PHE A 254 22.00 25.77 27.50
N ILE A 255 21.11 24.82 27.24
CA ILE A 255 21.01 23.60 28.04
C ILE A 255 22.28 22.76 27.87
N THR A 256 22.84 22.64 26.66
CA THR A 256 24.07 21.85 26.43
C THR A 256 25.30 22.41 27.16
N THR A 257 25.32 23.71 27.45
CA THR A 257 26.40 24.34 28.23
C THR A 257 26.19 24.23 29.75
N LYS A 258 25.02 23.74 30.19
CA LYS A 258 24.66 23.60 31.61
C LYS A 258 24.28 22.15 31.95
N PRO A 259 25.24 21.31 32.35
CA PRO A 259 25.01 19.87 32.58
C PRO A 259 23.92 19.59 33.64
N VAL A 260 23.83 20.39 34.70
CA VAL A 260 22.78 20.24 35.74
C VAL A 260 21.39 20.47 35.16
N LEU A 261 21.21 21.51 34.34
CA LEU A 261 19.93 21.79 33.68
C LEU A 261 19.60 20.72 32.64
N TYR A 262 20.61 20.24 31.91
CA TYR A 262 20.45 19.16 30.94
C TYR A 262 19.96 17.87 31.61
N GLU A 263 20.59 17.42 32.69
CA GLU A 263 20.19 16.22 33.42
C GLU A 263 18.79 16.38 34.05
N MET A 264 18.49 17.55 34.66
CA MET A 264 17.16 17.85 35.19
C MET A 264 16.05 17.79 34.12
N LEU A 265 16.33 18.20 32.89
CA LEU A 265 15.36 18.16 31.78
C LEU A 265 15.31 16.80 31.07
N LYS A 266 16.31 15.93 31.27
CA LYS A 266 16.49 14.65 30.56
C LYS A 266 15.85 13.45 31.25
N GLU A 267 15.65 13.42 32.57
CA GLU A 267 15.17 12.21 33.26
C GLU A 267 13.78 11.70 32.77
N LYS A 268 12.89 12.58 32.30
CA LYS A 268 11.64 12.14 31.63
C LYS A 268 11.89 11.58 30.23
N ALA A 269 12.88 12.12 29.51
CA ALA A 269 13.27 11.62 28.20
C ALA A 269 13.95 10.24 28.27
N ASN A 270 14.65 9.94 29.38
CA ASN A 270 15.23 8.61 29.61
C ASN A 270 14.14 7.55 29.82
N LYS A 271 13.13 7.82 30.66
CA LYS A 271 11.97 6.90 30.83
C LYS A 271 11.24 6.64 29.51
N PHE A 272 11.04 7.69 28.70
CA PHE A 272 10.42 7.58 27.37
C PHE A 272 11.32 6.84 26.38
N SER A 273 12.64 7.05 26.46
CA SER A 273 13.61 6.33 25.64
C SER A 273 13.71 4.84 26.00
N GLU A 274 13.57 4.48 27.26
CA GLU A 274 13.55 3.08 27.72
C GLU A 274 12.27 2.40 27.23
N THR A 275 11.11 3.00 27.43
CA THR A 275 9.84 2.48 26.87
C THR A 275 9.88 2.35 25.34
N LEU A 276 10.49 3.30 24.62
CA LEU A 276 10.67 3.20 23.17
C LEU A 276 11.63 2.06 22.76
N LYS A 277 12.64 1.73 23.57
CA LYS A 277 13.52 0.59 23.32
C LYS A 277 12.78 -0.72 23.52
N ASP A 278 12.00 -0.82 24.60
CA ASP A 278 11.18 -2.00 24.90
C ASP A 278 10.12 -2.22 23.80
N MET A 279 9.40 -1.18 23.41
CA MET A 279 8.43 -1.26 22.30
C MET A 279 9.07 -1.68 20.98
N LYS A 280 10.31 -1.23 20.68
CA LYS A 280 11.03 -1.66 19.47
C LYS A 280 11.47 -3.12 19.54
N LYS A 281 11.83 -3.60 20.73
CA LYS A 281 12.16 -5.01 20.96
C LYS A 281 10.92 -5.89 20.76
N ASP A 282 9.79 -5.51 21.36
CA ASP A 282 8.51 -6.21 21.21
C ASP A 282 8.07 -6.24 19.73
N GLN A 283 8.25 -5.12 19.00
CA GLN A 283 7.97 -5.10 17.55
C GLN A 283 8.86 -6.06 16.76
N LEU A 284 10.13 -6.23 17.14
CA LEU A 284 11.04 -7.16 16.47
C LEU A 284 10.64 -8.61 16.74
N GLU A 285 10.23 -8.94 17.97
CA GLU A 285 9.71 -10.25 18.35
C GLU A 285 8.40 -10.57 17.62
N ILE A 286 7.45 -9.62 17.55
CA ILE A 286 6.21 -9.75 16.77
C ILE A 286 6.51 -9.98 15.29
N LYS A 287 7.51 -9.29 14.73
CA LYS A 287 7.90 -9.48 13.33
C LYS A 287 8.48 -10.88 13.07
N HIS A 288 9.25 -11.42 14.02
CA HIS A 288 9.78 -12.78 13.94
C HIS A 288 8.65 -13.82 13.95
N THR A 289 7.73 -13.71 14.92
CA THR A 289 6.59 -14.64 15.03
C THR A 289 5.65 -14.57 13.81
N LEU A 290 5.39 -13.38 13.27
CA LEU A 290 4.63 -13.22 12.02
C LEU A 290 5.34 -13.90 10.83
N THR A 291 6.66 -13.85 10.78
CA THR A 291 7.45 -14.50 9.73
C THR A 291 7.37 -16.02 9.84
N GLU A 292 7.47 -16.56 11.06
CA GLU A 292 7.29 -18.00 11.31
C GLU A 292 5.88 -18.47 10.95
N ILE A 293 4.84 -17.74 11.38
CA ILE A 293 3.44 -18.04 11.05
C ILE A 293 3.26 -18.05 9.53
N LYS A 294 3.79 -17.04 8.82
CA LYS A 294 3.73 -16.97 7.35
C LYS A 294 4.38 -18.19 6.70
N ASN A 295 5.57 -18.58 7.14
CA ASN A 295 6.28 -19.74 6.60
C ASN A 295 5.50 -21.05 6.87
N ASN A 296 4.90 -21.18 8.05
CA ASN A 296 4.08 -22.34 8.40
C ASN A 296 2.78 -22.40 7.58
N MET A 297 2.13 -21.26 7.33
CA MET A 297 0.98 -21.19 6.43
C MET A 297 1.36 -21.60 5.00
N GLN A 298 2.49 -21.11 4.48
CA GLN A 298 2.96 -21.52 3.15
C GLN A 298 3.22 -23.03 3.06
N ARG A 299 3.90 -23.62 4.05
CA ARG A 299 4.10 -25.08 4.11
C ARG A 299 2.79 -25.85 4.19
N SER A 300 1.80 -25.33 4.92
CA SER A 300 0.49 -25.96 5.04
C SER A 300 -0.30 -25.87 3.73
N ASN A 301 -0.22 -24.74 3.03
CA ASN A 301 -0.84 -24.56 1.72
C ASN A 301 -0.26 -25.52 0.68
N CYS A 302 1.06 -25.72 0.63
CA CYS A 302 1.67 -26.73 -0.26
C CYS A 302 1.09 -28.13 0.02
N ARG A 303 1.05 -28.53 1.30
CA ARG A 303 0.48 -29.84 1.70
C ARG A 303 -1.01 -29.98 1.36
N LEU A 304 -1.78 -28.90 1.43
CA LEU A 304 -3.19 -28.90 1.05
C LEU A 304 -3.37 -29.06 -0.46
N GLU A 305 -2.53 -28.41 -1.28
CA GLU A 305 -2.60 -28.57 -2.73
C GLU A 305 -2.21 -29.98 -3.16
N ASP A 306 -1.19 -30.58 -2.53
CA ASP A 306 -0.80 -31.98 -2.76
C ASP A 306 -1.96 -32.94 -2.43
N ARG A 307 -2.61 -32.76 -1.26
CA ARG A 307 -3.77 -33.56 -0.88
C ARG A 307 -4.95 -33.38 -1.82
N LYS A 308 -5.18 -32.16 -2.29
CA LYS A 308 -6.26 -31.86 -3.25
C LYS A 308 -6.04 -32.59 -4.57
N ASN A 309 -4.79 -32.70 -5.03
CA ASN A 309 -4.46 -33.48 -6.23
C ASN A 309 -4.67 -34.98 -5.98
N GLN A 310 -4.20 -35.52 -4.86
CA GLN A 310 -4.48 -36.92 -4.50
C GLN A 310 -5.98 -37.25 -4.45
N VAL A 311 -6.80 -36.34 -3.90
CA VAL A 311 -8.27 -36.53 -3.87
C VAL A 311 -8.87 -36.53 -5.28
N LYS A 312 -8.34 -35.73 -6.21
CA LYS A 312 -8.80 -35.78 -7.61
C LYS A 312 -8.48 -37.13 -8.26
N ASP A 313 -7.28 -37.65 -8.03
CA ASP A 313 -6.85 -38.94 -8.58
C ASP A 313 -7.72 -40.09 -8.02
N LEU A 314 -7.95 -40.09 -6.71
CA LEU A 314 -8.83 -41.07 -6.07
C LEU A 314 -10.27 -41.00 -6.61
N LYS A 315 -10.80 -39.80 -6.84
CA LYS A 315 -12.14 -39.64 -7.45
C LYS A 315 -12.20 -40.18 -8.88
N TYR A 316 -11.14 -40.04 -9.65
CA TYR A 316 -11.06 -40.59 -11.00
C TYR A 316 -11.08 -42.13 -10.97
N GLU A 317 -10.28 -42.73 -10.10
CA GLU A 317 -10.25 -44.19 -9.91
C GLU A 317 -11.58 -44.75 -9.37
N GLU A 318 -12.22 -44.05 -8.42
CA GLU A 318 -13.54 -44.43 -7.90
C GLU A 318 -14.61 -44.42 -9.00
N ALA A 319 -14.63 -43.39 -9.86
CA ALA A 319 -15.54 -43.32 -11.00
C ALA A 319 -15.33 -44.49 -11.98
N LYS A 320 -14.06 -44.84 -12.24
CA LYS A 320 -13.69 -45.96 -13.10
C LYS A 320 -14.14 -47.30 -12.51
N ASN A 321 -13.92 -47.52 -11.22
CA ASN A 321 -14.36 -48.73 -10.51
C ASN A 321 -15.88 -48.85 -10.50
N THR A 322 -16.59 -47.75 -10.23
CA THR A 322 -18.07 -47.71 -10.27
C THR A 322 -18.60 -48.13 -11.65
N GLN A 323 -17.95 -47.67 -12.73
CA GLN A 323 -18.36 -48.05 -14.09
C GLN A 323 -18.07 -49.53 -14.40
N LEU A 324 -16.94 -50.05 -13.91
CA LEU A 324 -16.59 -51.46 -14.04
C LEU A 324 -17.59 -52.36 -13.30
N GLU A 325 -18.00 -51.99 -12.07
CA GLU A 325 -19.02 -52.72 -11.31
C GLU A 325 -20.36 -52.74 -12.03
N LYS A 326 -20.83 -51.59 -12.54
CA LYS A 326 -22.05 -51.53 -13.37
C LYS A 326 -21.99 -52.45 -14.59
N GLN A 327 -20.82 -52.62 -15.20
CA GLN A 327 -20.65 -53.57 -16.31
C GLN A 327 -20.70 -55.03 -15.85
N LYS A 328 -20.08 -55.36 -14.71
CA LYS A 328 -20.15 -56.70 -14.12
C LYS A 328 -21.58 -57.07 -13.75
N GLU A 329 -22.31 -56.16 -13.13
CA GLU A 329 -23.71 -56.35 -12.73
C GLU A 329 -24.61 -56.62 -13.92
N LYS A 330 -24.45 -55.86 -15.02
CA LYS A 330 -25.15 -56.14 -16.30
C LYS A 330 -24.84 -57.52 -16.87
N ARG A 331 -23.59 -57.99 -16.74
CA ARG A 331 -23.20 -59.34 -17.19
C ARG A 331 -23.86 -60.42 -16.33
N ILE A 332 -23.87 -60.24 -15.01
CA ILE A 332 -24.54 -61.15 -14.07
C ILE A 332 -26.02 -61.23 -14.37
N GLN A 333 -26.70 -60.08 -14.55
CA GLN A 333 -28.13 -60.06 -14.91
C GLN A 333 -28.40 -60.85 -16.19
N LYS A 334 -27.56 -60.67 -17.22
CA LYS A 334 -27.68 -61.43 -18.47
C LYS A 334 -27.51 -62.94 -18.24
N TYR A 335 -26.59 -63.36 -17.38
CA TYR A 335 -26.43 -64.78 -17.02
C TYR A 335 -27.63 -65.30 -16.25
N GLU A 336 -28.15 -64.54 -15.28
CA GLU A 336 -29.38 -64.91 -14.55
C GLU A 336 -30.57 -65.07 -15.49
N ASP A 337 -30.78 -64.12 -16.41
CA ASP A 337 -31.86 -64.18 -17.39
C ASP A 337 -31.69 -65.39 -18.34
N SER A 338 -30.46 -65.72 -18.72
CA SER A 338 -30.16 -66.90 -19.54
C SER A 338 -30.46 -68.20 -18.78
N VAL A 339 -30.06 -68.29 -17.51
CA VAL A 339 -30.35 -69.44 -16.64
C VAL A 339 -31.86 -69.58 -16.42
N ARG A 340 -32.58 -68.47 -16.18
CA ARG A 340 -34.05 -68.48 -16.09
C ARG A 340 -34.68 -69.02 -17.39
N SER A 341 -34.24 -68.55 -18.55
CA SER A 341 -34.74 -69.04 -19.83
C SER A 341 -34.45 -70.53 -20.07
N LEU A 342 -33.26 -71.02 -19.71
CA LEU A 342 -32.93 -72.45 -19.78
C LEU A 342 -33.81 -73.27 -18.83
N TRP A 343 -34.04 -72.78 -17.63
CA TRP A 343 -34.90 -73.41 -16.64
C TRP A 343 -36.36 -73.46 -17.09
N ASP A 344 -36.87 -72.38 -17.67
CA ASP A 344 -38.23 -72.32 -18.23
C ASP A 344 -38.37 -73.29 -19.42
N ASN A 345 -37.35 -73.41 -20.27
CA ASN A 345 -37.33 -74.42 -21.35
C ASN A 345 -37.34 -75.85 -20.82
N PHE A 346 -36.52 -76.16 -19.80
CA PHE A 346 -36.52 -77.48 -19.16
C PHE A 346 -37.88 -77.79 -18.53
N LYS A 347 -38.52 -76.78 -17.90
CA LYS A 347 -39.86 -76.93 -17.36
C LYS A 347 -40.97 -77.00 -18.41
N ARG A 348 -40.76 -76.49 -19.63
CA ARG A 348 -41.77 -76.47 -20.69
C ARG A 348 -42.16 -77.87 -21.16
N THR A 349 -41.24 -78.83 -21.12
CA THR A 349 -41.51 -80.25 -21.41
C THR A 349 -42.13 -81.00 -20.24
N ASN A 350 -42.10 -80.42 -19.04
CA ASN A 350 -42.61 -81.09 -17.85
C ASN A 350 -44.13 -80.95 -17.79
N ILE A 351 -44.82 -82.08 -17.85
CA ILE A 351 -46.27 -82.14 -17.67
C ILE A 351 -46.54 -82.23 -16.17
N ARG A 352 -47.33 -81.29 -15.64
CA ARG A 352 -47.77 -81.33 -14.25
C ARG A 352 -49.10 -82.06 -14.16
N ILE A 353 -49.08 -83.28 -13.62
CA ILE A 353 -50.30 -84.01 -13.28
C ILE A 353 -50.83 -83.46 -11.95
N MET A 354 -52.10 -83.03 -11.92
CA MET A 354 -52.77 -82.54 -10.71
C MET A 354 -53.92 -83.48 -10.36
N GLY A 355 -54.20 -83.68 -9.07
CA GLY A 355 -55.28 -84.56 -8.60
C GLY A 355 -54.82 -85.96 -8.15
N VAL A 356 -53.51 -86.26 -8.18
CA VAL A 356 -52.96 -87.51 -7.66
C VAL A 356 -52.93 -87.47 -6.12
N PRO A 357 -53.58 -88.42 -5.41
CA PRO A 357 -53.51 -88.58 -3.96
C PRO A 357 -52.06 -88.70 -3.50
N GLU A 358 -51.73 -88.13 -2.34
CA GLU A 358 -50.34 -88.03 -1.86
C GLU A 358 -49.67 -89.39 -1.61
N GLU A 359 -50.48 -90.43 -1.40
CA GLU A 359 -50.10 -91.82 -1.14
C GLU A 359 -49.51 -92.55 -2.38
N GLU A 360 -49.77 -92.07 -3.60
CA GLU A 360 -49.26 -92.67 -4.85
C GLU A 360 -48.05 -91.93 -5.44
N ARG A 361 -47.56 -90.87 -4.79
CA ARG A 361 -46.45 -90.06 -5.31
C ARG A 361 -45.05 -90.62 -5.05
N GLU A 362 -44.93 -91.67 -4.23
CA GLU A 362 -43.64 -92.26 -3.83
C GLU A 362 -43.32 -93.60 -4.56
N GLN A 363 -44.16 -94.04 -5.50
CA GLN A 363 -43.88 -95.18 -6.39
C GLN A 363 -43.59 -94.69 -7.82
N ASP A 364 -42.69 -95.40 -8.52
CA ASP A 364 -42.13 -95.08 -9.86
C ASP A 364 -43.02 -94.19 -10.72
N THR A 365 -42.74 -92.88 -10.70
CA THR A 365 -43.58 -91.85 -11.33
C THR A 365 -43.63 -91.98 -12.86
N GLU A 366 -42.66 -92.67 -13.47
CA GLU A 366 -42.65 -92.98 -14.91
C GLU A 366 -43.77 -93.96 -15.29
N ASN A 367 -43.93 -95.05 -14.52
CA ASN A 367 -44.99 -96.03 -14.75
C ASN A 367 -46.38 -95.40 -14.62
N LEU A 368 -46.58 -94.50 -13.65
CA LEU A 368 -47.86 -93.83 -13.44
C LEU A 368 -48.25 -92.92 -14.63
N PHE A 369 -47.28 -92.20 -15.21
CA PHE A 369 -47.54 -91.36 -16.38
C PHE A 369 -47.91 -92.19 -17.61
N GLU A 370 -47.18 -93.28 -17.87
CA GLU A 370 -47.49 -94.22 -18.96
C GLU A 370 -48.87 -94.85 -18.80
N GLU A 371 -49.26 -95.24 -17.58
CA GLU A 371 -50.56 -95.84 -17.28
C GLU A 371 -51.70 -94.83 -17.53
N ILE A 372 -51.57 -93.60 -17.02
CA ILE A 372 -52.54 -92.52 -17.27
C ILE A 372 -52.67 -92.22 -18.77
N MET A 373 -51.55 -92.17 -19.50
CA MET A 373 -51.54 -91.90 -20.94
C MET A 373 -52.14 -93.06 -21.75
N THR A 374 -51.91 -94.30 -21.35
CA THR A 374 -52.45 -95.50 -22.03
C THR A 374 -53.96 -95.62 -21.82
N GLU A 375 -54.44 -95.35 -20.60
CA GLU A 375 -55.87 -95.45 -20.28
C GLU A 375 -56.67 -94.35 -21.00
N ASN A 376 -56.18 -93.10 -20.99
CA ASN A 376 -56.95 -91.96 -21.46
C ASN A 376 -56.67 -91.58 -22.92
N PHE A 377 -55.45 -91.82 -23.41
CA PHE A 377 -54.99 -91.38 -24.73
C PHE A 377 -54.26 -92.48 -25.53
N PRO A 378 -54.85 -93.68 -25.71
CA PRO A 378 -54.17 -94.85 -26.28
C PRO A 378 -53.68 -94.66 -27.73
N HIS A 379 -54.29 -93.73 -28.48
CA HIS A 379 -53.86 -93.43 -29.85
C HIS A 379 -52.56 -92.62 -29.90
N LEU A 380 -52.32 -91.74 -28.92
CA LEU A 380 -51.13 -90.90 -28.85
C LEU A 380 -49.90 -91.67 -28.37
N VAL A 381 -50.09 -92.66 -27.49
CA VAL A 381 -49.00 -93.55 -27.03
C VAL A 381 -48.30 -94.23 -28.22
N LYS A 382 -49.04 -94.59 -29.28
CA LYS A 382 -48.49 -95.22 -30.49
C LYS A 382 -47.69 -94.29 -31.40
N GLU A 383 -47.89 -92.98 -31.29
CA GLU A 383 -47.20 -91.99 -32.13
C GLU A 383 -45.94 -91.43 -31.48
N ILE A 384 -45.81 -91.51 -30.16
CA ILE A 384 -44.78 -90.77 -29.40
C ILE A 384 -43.65 -91.68 -28.89
N ASP A 385 -43.68 -93.01 -29.15
CA ASP A 385 -42.70 -93.98 -28.61
C ASP A 385 -42.44 -93.75 -27.10
N LEU A 386 -43.54 -93.65 -26.34
CA LEU A 386 -43.53 -93.57 -24.87
C LEU A 386 -43.03 -94.87 -24.25
#